data_AF-A0A661DPM8-F1
#
_entry.id   AF-A0A661DPM8-F1
#
_cell.length_a   1.000
_cell.length_b   1.000
_cell.length_c   1.000
_cell.angle_alpha   90.00
_cell.angle_beta   90.00
_cell.angle_gamma   90.00
#
_symmetry.space_group_name_H-M   'P 1'
#
loop_
_entity.id
_entity.type
_entity.pdbx_description
1 polymer ?
#
loop_
_entity_poly.entity_id
_entity_poly.type
_entity_poly.pdbx_seq_one_letter_code
_entity_poly.pdbx_strand_id
1 'polypeptide(L)'
;MYEREWHSSILKHHHPSVSLKPPADTKFIRYSIAAGDDYNSKFVYNITKTYDTQLRSQYGYVWRGIQRPYDRENSIAGGEIAVVDLQTNEILGLWRSFARTGKKDHQIWWLGGETCYKRTGKNDFYQFITTVLKPGK
;
A
#
# COMPACT_ATOMS: atom_id res chain seq x y z
N MET A 1 -14.33 -2.96 -12.62
CA MET A 1 -13.42 -1.90 -13.08
C MET A 1 -11.93 -2.32 -13.03
N TYR A 2 -11.58 -3.62 -12.98
CA TYR A 2 -10.19 -4.10 -12.75
C TYR A 2 -9.67 -5.12 -13.79
N GLU A 3 -10.28 -5.20 -14.99
CA GLU A 3 -9.90 -6.22 -15.99
C GLU A 3 -9.19 -5.65 -17.23
N ARG A 4 -9.03 -4.33 -17.36
CA ARG A 4 -8.52 -3.71 -18.61
C ARG A 4 -7.01 -3.46 -18.68
N GLU A 5 -6.23 -3.78 -17.63
CA GLU A 5 -4.78 -3.47 -17.60
C GLU A 5 -3.86 -4.69 -17.83
N TRP A 6 -4.39 -5.87 -18.12
CA TRP A 6 -3.63 -7.13 -18.19
C TRP A 6 -2.95 -7.43 -19.54
N HIS A 7 -2.82 -6.43 -20.44
CA HIS A 7 -2.16 -6.59 -21.75
C HIS A 7 -0.87 -5.77 -21.85
N SER A 8 -0.10 -5.75 -20.75
CA SER A 8 1.15 -5.01 -20.68
C SER A 8 2.35 -5.95 -20.78
N SER A 9 3.38 -5.55 -21.54
CA SER A 9 4.70 -6.20 -21.58
C SER A 9 5.34 -6.39 -20.20
N ILE A 10 4.83 -5.69 -19.19
CA ILE A 10 5.19 -5.76 -17.78
C ILE A 10 4.97 -7.17 -17.21
N LEU A 11 3.90 -7.89 -17.58
CA LEU A 11 3.57 -9.21 -17.01
C LEU A 11 4.63 -10.29 -17.28
N LYS A 12 5.46 -10.14 -18.32
CA LYS A 12 6.58 -11.06 -18.61
C LYS A 12 7.64 -11.09 -17.50
N HIS A 13 7.68 -10.04 -16.66
CA HIS A 13 8.61 -9.89 -15.55
C HIS A 13 7.96 -10.15 -14.18
N HIS A 14 6.77 -10.74 -14.15
CA HIS A 14 6.09 -11.15 -12.93
C HIS A 14 5.98 -12.67 -12.86
N HIS A 15 5.86 -13.17 -11.63
CA HIS A 15 5.55 -14.57 -11.41
C HIS A 15 4.23 -14.94 -12.11
N PRO A 16 4.12 -16.10 -12.81
CA PRO A 16 2.92 -16.46 -13.57
C PRO A 16 1.63 -16.43 -12.76
N SER A 17 1.73 -16.70 -11.46
CA SER A 17 0.59 -16.64 -10.53
C SER A 17 -0.13 -15.29 -10.54
N VAL A 18 0.59 -14.19 -10.81
CA VAL A 18 0.02 -12.82 -10.82
C VAL A 18 -1.04 -12.66 -11.91
N SER A 19 -0.98 -13.46 -12.97
CA SER A 19 -1.95 -13.44 -14.07
C SER A 19 -3.09 -14.45 -13.92
N LEU A 20 -3.04 -15.33 -12.91
CA LEU A 20 -4.10 -16.31 -12.69
C LEU A 20 -5.41 -15.61 -12.33
N LYS A 21 -6.53 -16.18 -12.76
CA LYS A 21 -7.88 -15.73 -12.39
C LYS A 21 -8.31 -16.34 -11.05
N PRO A 22 -9.16 -15.65 -10.28
CA PRO A 22 -9.72 -16.21 -9.05
C PRO A 22 -10.62 -17.42 -9.34
N PRO A 23 -10.52 -18.51 -8.56
CA PRO A 23 -11.59 -19.50 -8.44
C PRO A 23 -12.89 -18.87 -7.91
N ALA A 24 -14.04 -19.46 -8.24
CA ALA A 24 -15.36 -18.86 -8.03
C ALA A 24 -15.73 -18.59 -6.55
N ASP A 25 -15.18 -19.36 -5.62
CA ASP A 25 -15.46 -19.31 -4.18
C ASP A 25 -14.48 -18.38 -3.41
N THR A 26 -13.51 -17.79 -4.11
CA THR A 26 -12.45 -17.02 -3.46
C THR A 26 -12.89 -15.61 -3.11
N LYS A 27 -12.47 -15.16 -1.93
CA LYS A 27 -12.85 -13.85 -1.36
C LYS A 27 -11.65 -12.93 -1.19
N PHE A 28 -10.46 -13.51 -1.00
CA PHE A 28 -9.25 -12.78 -0.68
C PHE A 28 -8.13 -13.11 -1.67
N ILE A 29 -7.31 -12.09 -1.95
CA ILE A 29 -6.08 -12.22 -2.71
C ILE A 29 -4.93 -12.04 -1.72
N ARG A 30 -3.98 -12.97 -1.75
CA ARG A 30 -2.76 -12.88 -0.95
C ARG A 30 -1.57 -12.70 -1.88
N TYR A 31 -0.78 -11.68 -1.59
CA TYR A 31 0.53 -11.47 -2.19
C TYR A 31 1.59 -11.90 -1.19
N SER A 32 2.58 -12.66 -1.65
CA SER A 32 3.71 -13.09 -0.83
C SER A 32 5.01 -12.86 -1.59
N ILE A 33 6.10 -12.66 -0.85
CA ILE A 33 7.44 -12.67 -1.44
C ILE A 33 7.74 -14.11 -1.87
N ALA A 34 8.16 -14.27 -3.12
CA ALA A 34 8.56 -15.56 -3.66
C ALA A 34 9.79 -16.09 -2.92
N ALA A 35 9.78 -17.37 -2.58
CA ALA A 35 10.86 -18.05 -1.87
C ALA A 35 11.01 -19.48 -2.40
N GLY A 36 12.21 -20.05 -2.26
CA GLY A 36 12.50 -21.39 -2.77
C GLY A 36 12.26 -21.48 -4.28
N ASP A 37 11.49 -22.48 -4.69
CA ASP A 37 11.23 -22.79 -6.11
C ASP A 37 10.42 -21.69 -6.83
N ASP A 38 9.67 -20.87 -6.10
CA ASP A 38 8.91 -19.75 -6.67
C ASP A 38 9.82 -18.55 -7.03
N TYR A 39 11.04 -18.49 -6.48
CA TYR A 39 11.95 -17.38 -6.70
C TYR A 39 12.59 -17.45 -8.10
N ASN A 40 12.58 -16.32 -8.81
CA ASN A 40 13.26 -16.19 -10.09
C ASN A 40 13.87 -14.79 -10.23
N SER A 41 15.17 -14.72 -10.47
CA SER A 41 15.90 -13.45 -10.65
C SER A 41 15.43 -12.65 -11.88
N LYS A 42 14.70 -13.27 -12.81
CA LYS A 42 14.09 -12.58 -13.96
C LYS A 42 12.81 -11.82 -13.59
N PHE A 43 12.20 -12.11 -12.44
CA PHE A 43 11.02 -11.40 -11.98
C PHE A 43 11.42 -10.15 -11.19
N VAL A 44 10.90 -8.99 -11.62
CA VAL A 44 11.31 -7.67 -11.08
C VAL A 44 10.99 -7.53 -9.60
N TYR A 45 9.86 -8.10 -9.16
CA TYR A 45 9.40 -7.95 -7.77
C TYR A 45 9.41 -9.25 -6.97
N ASN A 46 9.60 -10.41 -7.61
CA ASN A 46 9.49 -11.72 -6.95
C ASN A 46 8.27 -11.81 -6.01
N ILE A 47 7.09 -11.46 -6.53
CA ILE A 47 5.83 -11.52 -5.80
C ILE A 47 4.99 -12.65 -6.39
N THR A 48 4.55 -13.57 -5.54
CA THR A 48 3.54 -14.57 -5.87
C THR A 48 2.14 -14.07 -5.47
N LYS A 49 1.12 -14.59 -6.15
CA LYS A 49 -0.28 -14.27 -5.93
C LYS A 49 -1.04 -15.56 -5.71
N THR A 50 -1.71 -15.69 -4.58
CA THR A 50 -2.58 -16.82 -4.28
C THR A 50 -3.97 -16.31 -3.93
N TYR A 51 -4.97 -17.19 -4.03
CA TYR A 51 -6.34 -16.90 -3.64
C TYR A 51 -6.70 -17.65 -2.37
N ASP A 52 -7.56 -17.05 -1.55
CA ASP A 52 -8.01 -17.65 -0.30
C ASP A 52 -9.52 -17.39 -0.10
N THR A 53 -10.16 -18.29 0.63
CA THR A 53 -11.55 -18.17 1.06
C THR A 53 -11.66 -17.53 2.45
N GLN A 54 -10.58 -17.55 3.23
CA GLN A 54 -10.52 -17.01 4.59
C GLN A 54 -9.53 -15.85 4.72
N LEU A 55 -9.86 -14.90 5.59
CA LEU A 55 -8.98 -13.79 5.93
C LEU A 55 -7.85 -14.29 6.84
N ARG A 56 -6.60 -14.12 6.40
CA ARG A 56 -5.41 -14.48 7.20
C ARG A 56 -4.77 -13.31 7.93
N SER A 57 -5.03 -12.08 7.51
CA SER A 57 -4.47 -10.90 8.15
C SER A 57 -5.21 -10.62 9.45
N GLN A 58 -4.48 -10.46 10.55
CA GLN A 58 -5.05 -10.00 11.82
C GLN A 58 -5.31 -8.49 11.80
N TYR A 59 -4.42 -7.75 11.17
CA TYR A 59 -4.47 -6.29 11.10
C TYR A 59 -4.73 -5.82 9.68
N GLY A 60 -5.43 -4.70 9.55
CA GLY A 60 -5.67 -4.01 8.30
C GLY A 60 -5.35 -2.53 8.41
N TYR A 61 -5.48 -1.82 7.30
CA TYR A 61 -5.44 -0.36 7.32
C TYR A 61 -6.48 0.22 6.38
N VAL A 62 -7.00 1.38 6.74
CA VAL A 62 -7.81 2.22 5.85
C VAL A 62 -7.10 3.55 5.66
N TRP A 63 -7.03 4.01 4.42
CA TRP A 63 -6.50 5.33 4.10
C TRP A 63 -7.64 6.28 3.77
N ARG A 64 -7.59 7.47 4.38
CA ARG A 64 -8.47 8.58 4.07
C ARG A 64 -7.64 9.73 3.54
N GLY A 65 -7.95 10.15 2.31
CA GLY A 65 -7.42 11.39 1.74
C GLY A 65 -7.95 12.62 2.49
N ILE A 66 -7.29 13.76 2.28
CA ILE A 66 -7.70 15.03 2.88
C ILE A 66 -8.90 15.58 2.09
N GLN A 67 -9.96 15.98 2.79
CA GLN A 67 -11.25 16.39 2.18
C GLN A 67 -11.67 17.83 2.52
N ARG A 68 -10.77 18.69 3.01
CA ARG A 68 -11.17 20.08 3.32
C ARG A 68 -11.31 20.86 2.02
N PRO A 69 -12.21 21.86 1.98
CA PRO A 69 -12.29 22.76 0.83
C PRO A 69 -10.91 23.36 0.53
N TYR A 70 -10.56 23.40 -0.76
CA TYR A 70 -9.34 24.03 -1.26
C TYR A 70 -8.00 23.39 -0.86
N ASP A 71 -7.96 22.19 -0.27
CA ASP A 71 -6.68 21.54 0.11
C ASP A 71 -5.76 21.34 -1.10
N ARG A 72 -6.32 21.02 -2.27
CA ARG A 72 -5.54 20.82 -3.49
C ARG A 72 -4.98 22.13 -4.03
N GLU A 73 -5.77 23.19 -3.96
CA GLU A 73 -5.46 24.55 -4.37
C GLU A 73 -4.36 25.13 -3.48
N ASN A 74 -4.35 24.77 -2.20
CA ASN A 74 -3.29 25.09 -1.25
C ASN A 74 -2.07 24.17 -1.35
N SER A 75 -2.02 23.26 -2.34
CA SER A 75 -0.94 22.28 -2.52
C SER A 75 -0.71 21.41 -1.28
N ILE A 76 -1.77 21.04 -0.56
CA ILE A 76 -1.69 20.15 0.60
C ILE A 76 -1.91 18.72 0.12
N ALA A 77 -0.96 17.85 0.48
CA ALA A 77 -0.94 16.43 0.21
C ALA A 77 -0.80 15.61 1.50
N GLY A 78 -0.84 14.30 1.36
CA GLY A 78 -0.80 13.35 2.48
C GLY A 78 -2.20 12.85 2.84
N GLY A 79 -2.41 12.54 4.11
CA GLY A 79 -3.67 12.00 4.58
C GLY A 79 -3.56 11.32 5.93
N GLU A 80 -4.55 10.47 6.18
CA GLU A 80 -4.71 9.71 7.41
C GLU A 80 -4.72 8.21 7.08
N ILE A 81 -3.95 7.43 7.84
CA ILE A 81 -4.02 5.98 7.84
C ILE A 81 -4.50 5.55 9.21
N ALA A 82 -5.62 4.84 9.26
CA ALA A 82 -6.06 4.13 10.45
C ALA A 82 -5.62 2.67 10.35
N VAL A 83 -4.90 2.20 11.36
CA VAL A 83 -4.59 0.78 11.53
C VAL A 83 -5.68 0.16 12.38
N VAL A 84 -6.23 -0.96 11.92
CA VAL A 84 -7.38 -1.62 12.54
C VAL A 84 -7.07 -3.07 12.86
N ASP A 85 -7.64 -3.56 13.96
CA ASP A 85 -7.76 -4.99 14.22
C ASP A 85 -8.98 -5.53 13.45
N LEU A 86 -8.78 -6.53 12.59
CA LEU A 86 -9.81 -7.04 11.70
C LEU A 86 -10.76 -8.04 12.38
N GLN A 87 -10.46 -8.49 13.60
CA GLN A 87 -11.34 -9.38 14.37
C GLN A 87 -12.33 -8.56 15.19
N THR A 88 -11.86 -7.48 15.81
CA THR A 88 -12.64 -6.63 16.72
C THR A 88 -13.22 -5.38 16.03
N ASN A 89 -12.67 -5.00 14.88
CA ASN A 89 -12.93 -3.72 14.20
C ASN A 89 -12.50 -2.47 15.00
N GLU A 90 -11.62 -2.64 15.98
CA GLU A 90 -11.08 -1.52 16.75
C GLU A 90 -9.98 -0.78 15.98
N ILE A 91 -9.94 0.54 16.14
CA ILE A 91 -8.84 1.37 15.64
C ILE A 91 -7.69 1.26 16.64
N LEU A 92 -6.59 0.64 16.22
CA LEU A 92 -5.38 0.50 17.03
C LEU A 92 -4.54 1.78 17.02
N GLY A 93 -4.58 2.53 15.91
CA GLY A 93 -3.86 3.79 15.82
C GLY A 93 -4.17 4.59 14.55
N LEU A 94 -4.04 5.90 14.68
CA LEU A 94 -4.19 6.85 13.58
C LEU A 94 -2.84 7.52 13.30
N TRP A 95 -2.36 7.36 12.07
CA TRP A 95 -1.21 8.08 11.56
C TRP A 95 -1.68 9.16 10.60
N ARG A 96 -1.40 10.42 10.93
CA ARG A 96 -1.70 11.57 10.08
C ARG A 96 -0.39 12.21 9.63
N SER A 97 -0.26 12.41 8.33
CA SER A 97 0.87 13.14 7.77
C SER A 97 0.38 14.09 6.69
N PHE A 98 0.73 15.36 6.86
CA PHE A 98 0.50 16.41 5.88
C PHE A 98 1.83 16.77 5.24
N ALA A 99 1.80 16.88 3.92
CA ALA A 99 2.93 17.30 3.11
C ALA A 99 2.47 18.43 2.20
N ARG A 100 3.41 19.20 1.67
CA ARG A 100 3.16 20.04 0.51
C ARG A 100 3.32 19.17 -0.74
N THR A 101 2.42 19.30 -1.72
CA THR A 101 2.57 18.58 -2.99
C THR A 101 3.89 18.96 -3.65
N GLY A 102 4.58 17.98 -4.20
CA GLY A 102 5.84 18.20 -4.91
C GLY A 102 5.65 19.07 -6.16
N LYS A 103 6.75 19.61 -6.67
CA LYS A 103 6.78 20.36 -7.93
C LYS A 103 7.71 19.67 -8.93
N LYS A 104 7.28 19.55 -10.17
CA LYS A 104 8.12 19.13 -11.30
C LYS A 104 7.92 20.11 -12.44
N ASP A 105 9.00 20.71 -12.93
CA ASP A 105 8.97 21.69 -14.03
C ASP A 105 7.96 22.84 -13.79
N HIS A 106 7.96 23.37 -12.57
CA HIS A 106 7.02 24.39 -12.08
C HIS A 106 5.53 23.98 -12.02
N GLN A 107 5.21 22.72 -12.33
CA GLN A 107 3.86 22.17 -12.21
C GLN A 107 3.68 21.35 -10.94
N ILE A 108 2.43 21.22 -10.50
CA ILE A 108 2.07 20.39 -9.34
C ILE A 108 2.30 18.91 -9.70
N TRP A 109 3.03 18.20 -8.85
CA TRP A 109 3.30 16.77 -9.00
C TRP A 109 2.73 15.96 -7.84
N TRP A 110 1.56 15.37 -8.06
CA TRP A 110 0.78 14.65 -7.03
C TRP A 110 1.39 13.34 -6.54
N LEU A 111 2.39 12.79 -7.23
CA LEU A 111 3.06 11.55 -6.81
C LEU A 111 4.23 11.82 -5.84
N GLY A 112 4.52 13.09 -5.56
CA GLY A 112 5.54 13.51 -4.60
C GLY A 112 4.96 14.39 -3.50
N GLY A 113 5.46 14.22 -2.28
CA GLY A 113 5.15 15.07 -1.13
C GLY A 113 6.44 15.60 -0.49
N GLU A 114 6.50 16.90 -0.29
CA GLU A 114 7.53 17.61 0.47
C GLU A 114 7.07 17.78 1.92
N THR A 115 7.77 17.14 2.86
CA THR A 115 7.49 17.24 4.30
C THR A 115 8.36 18.32 4.95
N CYS A 116 7.83 19.08 5.90
CA CYS A 116 8.56 20.18 6.54
C CYS A 116 9.65 19.74 7.54
N TYR A 117 9.62 18.49 8.01
CA TYR A 117 10.64 17.96 8.93
C TYR A 117 11.78 17.29 8.16
N LYS A 118 12.99 17.35 8.72
CA LYS A 118 14.12 16.55 8.23
C LYS A 118 13.75 15.08 8.38
N ARG A 119 13.69 14.34 7.26
CA ARG A 119 13.60 12.88 7.30
C ARG A 119 14.81 12.33 8.06
N THR A 120 14.59 11.79 9.25
CA THR A 120 15.65 11.28 10.14
C THR A 120 15.99 9.82 9.90
N GLY A 121 15.47 9.19 8.83
CA GLY A 121 15.79 7.80 8.49
C GLY A 121 14.65 7.08 7.78
N LYS A 122 14.29 5.88 8.28
CA LYS A 122 13.26 4.99 7.70
C LYS A 122 11.93 5.70 7.50
N ASN A 123 11.14 5.24 6.52
CA ASN A 123 9.77 5.69 6.23
C ASN A 123 8.95 5.89 7.52
N ASP A 124 8.40 7.08 7.71
CA ASP A 124 7.75 7.50 8.96
C ASP A 124 6.54 6.63 9.33
N PHE A 125 5.84 6.09 8.32
CA PHE A 125 4.77 5.12 8.57
C PHE A 125 5.29 3.78 9.08
N TYR A 126 6.43 3.31 8.55
CA TYR A 126 7.08 2.10 9.07
C TYR A 126 7.55 2.29 10.52
N GLN A 127 8.08 3.47 10.85
CA GLN A 127 8.44 3.80 12.24
C GLN A 127 7.20 3.83 13.15
N PHE A 128 6.10 4.43 12.68
CA PHE A 128 4.83 4.43 13.40
C PHE A 128 4.38 3.01 13.73
N ILE A 129 4.35 2.10 12.75
CA ILE A 129 3.94 0.70 12.98
C ILE A 129 4.89 0.00 13.96
N THR A 130 6.19 0.07 13.72
CA THR A 130 7.17 -0.76 14.44
C THR A 130 7.56 -0.24 15.81
N THR A 131 7.43 1.07 16.05
CA THR A 131 7.95 1.73 17.26
C THR A 131 6.85 2.33 18.12
N VAL A 132 5.78 2.84 17.51
CA VAL A 132 4.68 3.49 18.25
C VAL A 132 3.53 2.52 18.48
N LEU A 133 3.00 1.94 17.40
CA LEU A 133 1.84 1.05 17.48
C LEU A 133 2.18 -0.28 18.15
N LYS A 134 3.31 -0.91 17.76
CA LYS A 134 3.78 -2.21 18.26
C LYS A 134 2.62 -3.23 18.37
N PRO A 135 2.05 -3.67 17.23
CA PRO A 135 1.02 -4.71 17.27
C PRO A 135 1.53 -5.90 18.09
N GLY A 136 0.67 -6.44 18.96
CA GLY A 136 1.04 -7.47 19.95
C GLY A 136 1.83 -8.62 19.33
N LYS A 137 2.77 -9.17 20.09
CA LYS A 137 3.59 -10.32 19.70
C LYS A 137 2.74 -11.52 19.27
#